data_AF-A0A1F9X8Y7-F1
#
_entry.id   AF-A0A1F9X8Y7-F1
#
_cell.length_a   1.000
_cell.length_b   1.000
_cell.length_c   1.000
_cell.angle_alpha   90.00
_cell.angle_beta   90.00
_cell.angle_gamma   90.00
#
_symmetry.space_group_name_H-M   'P 1'
#
loop_
_entity.id
_entity.type
_entity.pdbx_description
1 polymer ?
#
loop_
_entity_poly.entity_id
_entity_poly.type
_entity_poly.pdbx_seq_one_letter_code
_entity_poly.pdbx_strand_id
1 'polypeptide(L)'
;MEILVTNDDGIYAEGIYALATALKKVGNVTVVAPDTQRSAVGHAITITDPLRVVPANRNREFFGYAASGTPADCVKLGIKSIMKKRPDLVVSGINLGGNLGYNVLYSGTVSGATEGALLGIPSLAISLDT
;
A
#
# COMPACT_ATOMS: atom_id res chain seq x y z
N MET A 1 -5.70 -16.73 4.37
CA MET A 1 -5.81 -15.62 3.42
C MET A 1 -4.56 -14.78 3.53
N GLU A 2 -3.82 -14.60 2.45
CA GLU A 2 -2.64 -13.73 2.35
C GLU A 2 -3.09 -12.34 1.87
N ILE A 3 -2.75 -11.29 2.63
CA ILE A 3 -3.22 -9.92 2.39
C ILE A 3 -2.02 -9.00 2.24
N LEU A 4 -1.97 -8.24 1.14
CA LEU A 4 -1.01 -7.16 0.95
C LEU A 4 -1.65 -5.83 1.33
N VAL A 5 -0.98 -5.06 2.19
CA VAL A 5 -1.43 -3.74 2.62
C VAL A 5 -0.44 -2.68 2.17
N THR A 6 -0.96 -1.58 1.59
CA THR A 6 -0.19 -0.40 1.16
C THR A 6 -0.94 0.89 1.48
N ASN A 7 -0.34 2.04 1.21
CA ASN A 7 -0.98 3.37 1.22
C ASN A 7 -0.14 4.36 0.42
N ASP A 8 -0.58 5.62 0.39
CA ASP A 8 0.16 6.78 -0.14
C ASP A 8 0.63 7.78 0.93
N ASP A 9 0.16 7.67 2.18
CA ASP A 9 0.67 8.45 3.31
C ASP A 9 2.01 7.91 3.88
N GLY A 10 2.47 6.75 3.38
CA GLY A 10 3.71 6.11 3.79
C GLY A 10 3.57 5.18 4.99
N ILE A 11 4.62 4.38 5.22
CA ILE A 11 4.59 3.22 6.13
C ILE A 11 4.41 3.58 7.61
N TYR A 12 4.74 4.81 7.99
CA TYR A 12 4.64 5.29 9.38
C TYR A 12 3.31 5.98 9.68
N ALA A 13 2.42 6.13 8.71
CA ALA A 13 1.11 6.73 8.92
C ALA A 13 0.23 5.91 9.89
N GLU A 14 -0.61 6.59 10.65
CA GLU A 14 -1.55 5.93 11.57
C GLU A 14 -2.61 5.10 10.83
N GLY A 15 -3.04 5.55 9.64
CA GLY A 15 -4.08 4.90 8.85
C GLY A 15 -3.70 3.49 8.41
N ILE A 16 -2.48 3.30 7.88
CA ILE A 16 -2.00 1.98 7.45
C ILE A 16 -1.74 1.05 8.66
N TYR A 17 -1.31 1.61 9.79
CA TYR A 17 -1.14 0.85 11.02
C TYR A 17 -2.46 0.32 11.57
N ALA A 18 -3.48 1.18 11.63
CA ALA A 18 -4.83 0.79 12.04
C ALA A 18 -5.41 -0.28 11.10
N LEU A 19 -5.26 -0.08 9.78
CA LEU A 19 -5.73 -1.02 8.76
C LEU A 19 -5.06 -2.39 8.88
N ALA A 20 -3.73 -2.43 8.92
CA ALA A 20 -2.97 -3.68 9.03
C ALA A 20 -3.31 -4.42 10.33
N THR A 21 -3.48 -3.70 11.44
CA THR A 21 -3.87 -4.27 12.73
C THR A 21 -5.26 -4.89 12.69
N ALA A 22 -6.22 -4.24 12.02
CA ALA A 22 -7.57 -4.79 11.84
C ALA A 22 -7.55 -6.05 10.95
N LEU A 23 -6.83 -6.01 9.83
CA LEU A 23 -6.77 -7.12 8.86
C LEU A 23 -6.02 -8.35 9.37
N LYS A 24 -5.11 -8.21 10.33
CA LYS A 24 -4.45 -9.35 11.01
C LYS A 24 -5.43 -10.32 11.68
N LYS A 25 -6.66 -9.88 11.98
CA LYS A 25 -7.73 -10.74 12.53
C LYS A 25 -8.38 -11.63 11.46
N VAL A 26 -8.18 -11.32 10.17
CA VAL A 26 -8.83 -11.98 9.04
C VAL A 26 -7.84 -12.82 8.23
N GLY A 27 -6.54 -12.47 8.24
CA GLY A 27 -5.52 -13.21 7.50
C GLY A 27 -4.09 -12.77 7.81
N ASN A 28 -3.15 -13.35 7.06
CA ASN A 28 -1.73 -13.04 7.14
C ASN A 28 -1.46 -11.74 6.39
N VAL A 29 -1.05 -10.70 7.11
CA VAL A 29 -0.83 -9.37 6.53
C VAL A 29 0.66 -9.13 6.27
N THR A 30 0.98 -8.75 5.04
CA THR A 30 2.27 -8.16 4.67
C THR A 30 2.06 -6.69 4.34
N VAL A 31 2.83 -5.79 4.96
CA VAL A 31 2.76 -4.34 4.71
C VAL A 31 3.93 -3.93 3.82
N VAL A 32 3.64 -3.29 2.69
CA VAL A 32 4.63 -2.67 1.80
C VAL A 32 4.11 -1.30 1.40
N ALA A 33 4.82 -0.25 1.78
CA ALA A 33 4.36 1.12 1.58
C ALA A 33 5.53 2.08 1.35
N PRO A 34 5.26 3.29 0.82
CA PRO A 34 6.29 4.31 0.64
C PRO A 34 7.01 4.65 1.95
N ASP A 35 8.30 4.94 1.86
CA ASP A 35 9.13 5.39 2.99
C ASP A 35 8.76 6.79 3.50
N THR A 36 8.12 7.58 2.65
CA THR A 36 7.75 8.99 2.83
C THR A 36 6.34 9.23 2.29
N GLN A 37 5.72 10.34 2.69
CA GLN A 37 4.42 10.78 2.14
C GLN A 37 4.54 10.95 0.62
N ARG A 38 3.65 10.30 -0.13
CA ARG A 38 3.57 10.38 -1.60
C ARG A 38 2.17 10.82 -2.06
N SER A 39 1.49 11.66 -1.31
CA SER A 39 0.18 12.22 -1.73
C SER A 39 0.31 12.96 -3.07
N ALA A 40 -0.72 12.84 -3.92
CA ALA A 40 -0.82 13.47 -5.25
C ALA A 40 0.15 12.97 -6.34
N VAL A 41 0.81 11.81 -6.17
CA VAL A 41 1.62 11.20 -7.24
C VAL A 41 0.80 10.49 -8.34
N GLY A 42 -0.50 10.26 -8.14
CA GLY A 42 -1.33 9.47 -9.07
C GLY A 42 -0.84 8.03 -9.26
N HIS A 43 -1.10 7.43 -10.43
CA HIS A 43 -0.59 6.10 -10.82
C HIS A 43 0.82 6.21 -11.44
N ALA A 44 1.72 6.90 -10.76
CA ALA A 44 3.12 6.95 -11.17
C ALA A 44 3.80 5.60 -10.92
N ILE A 45 4.68 5.19 -11.84
CA ILE A 45 5.52 3.99 -11.73
C ILE A 45 6.97 4.42 -11.94
N THR A 46 7.87 3.97 -11.07
CA THR A 46 9.30 4.29 -11.20
C THR A 46 9.96 3.34 -12.21
N ILE A 47 10.47 3.89 -13.33
CA ILE A 47 11.11 3.11 -14.40
C ILE A 47 12.63 3.35 -14.45
N THR A 48 13.07 4.59 -14.21
CA THR A 48 14.45 5.05 -14.48
C THR A 48 15.41 4.79 -13.32
N ASP A 49 14.90 4.76 -12.08
CA ASP A 49 15.71 4.70 -10.88
C ASP A 49 15.51 3.39 -10.12
N PRO A 50 16.57 2.81 -9.53
CA PRO A 50 16.46 1.58 -8.77
C PRO A 50 15.64 1.81 -7.50
N LEU A 51 14.60 0.99 -7.32
CA LEU A 51 13.78 0.97 -6.11
C LEU A 51 14.56 0.34 -4.95
N ARG A 52 14.52 1.01 -3.79
CA ARG A 52 15.11 0.49 -2.54
C ARG A 52 13.99 0.04 -1.62
N VAL A 53 14.21 -1.08 -0.95
CA VAL A 53 13.30 -1.64 0.06
C VAL A 53 14.08 -1.86 1.34
N VAL A 54 13.55 -1.37 2.46
CA VAL A 54 14.15 -1.52 3.78
C VAL A 54 13.10 -2.03 4.78
N PRO A 55 13.48 -2.87 5.76
CA PRO A 55 12.56 -3.25 6.82
C PRO A 55 12.16 -2.02 7.65
N ALA A 56 10.88 -1.87 7.90
CA ALA A 56 10.31 -0.83 8.74
C ALA A 56 9.84 -1.43 10.06
N ASN A 57 10.32 -0.85 11.15
CA ASN A 57 9.95 -1.24 12.49
C ASN A 57 9.03 -0.18 13.12
N ARG A 58 8.04 -0.62 13.89
CA ARG A 58 7.16 0.23 14.69
C ARG A 58 7.13 -0.32 16.10
N ASN A 59 7.33 0.53 17.10
CA ASN A 59 7.44 0.12 18.51
C ASN A 59 8.52 -0.96 18.76
N ARG A 60 9.65 -0.89 18.04
CA ARG A 60 10.75 -1.87 18.06
C ARG A 60 10.39 -3.26 17.52
N GLU A 61 9.23 -3.43 16.91
CA GLU A 61 8.81 -4.66 16.26
C GLU A 61 8.76 -4.47 14.74
N PHE A 62 8.99 -5.56 14.00
CA PHE A 62 8.86 -5.54 12.54
C PHE A 62 7.42 -5.28 12.13
N PHE A 63 7.21 -4.23 11.33
CA PHE A 63 5.89 -3.83 10.85
C PHE A 63 5.69 -4.17 9.37
N GLY A 64 6.71 -3.95 8.54
CA GLY A 64 6.62 -4.18 7.10
C GLY A 64 7.85 -3.71 6.36
N TYR A 65 7.68 -3.36 5.08
CA TYR A 65 8.75 -2.93 4.20
C TYR A 65 8.48 -1.52 3.67
N ALA A 66 9.40 -0.60 3.94
CA ALA A 66 9.38 0.74 3.36
C ALA A 66 10.06 0.69 1.99
N ALA A 67 9.43 1.25 0.97
CA ALA A 67 9.99 1.35 -0.37
C ALA A 67 10.16 2.81 -0.81
N SER A 68 11.20 3.10 -1.59
CA SER A 68 11.45 4.46 -2.11
C SER A 68 10.50 4.88 -3.26
N GLY A 69 9.65 3.95 -3.73
CA GLY A 69 8.76 4.13 -4.88
C GLY A 69 7.36 4.64 -4.54
N THR A 70 6.47 4.54 -5.52
CA THR A 70 5.06 4.92 -5.40
C THR A 70 4.21 3.80 -4.77
N PRO A 71 2.92 4.05 -4.44
CA PRO A 71 2.03 2.98 -3.97
C PRO A 71 1.89 1.82 -4.97
N ALA A 72 1.87 2.12 -6.29
CA ALA A 72 1.84 1.09 -7.32
C ALA A 72 3.14 0.26 -7.34
N ASP A 73 4.30 0.91 -7.21
CA ASP A 73 5.58 0.22 -7.08
C ASP A 73 5.60 -0.69 -5.84
N CYS A 74 5.07 -0.22 -4.71
CA CYS A 74 4.95 -1.00 -3.47
C CYS A 74 4.13 -2.26 -3.67
N VAL A 75 3.03 -2.18 -4.41
CA VAL A 75 2.18 -3.34 -4.72
C VAL A 75 2.92 -4.33 -5.62
N LYS A 76 3.57 -3.85 -6.68
CA LYS A 76 4.39 -4.71 -7.56
C LYS A 76 5.51 -5.40 -6.79
N LEU A 77 6.27 -4.66 -5.98
CA LEU A 77 7.35 -5.20 -5.13
C LEU A 77 6.81 -6.20 -4.11
N GLY A 78 5.68 -5.88 -3.48
CA GLY A 78 4.97 -6.77 -2.56
C GLY A 78 4.67 -8.12 -3.20
N ILE A 79 4.02 -8.12 -4.36
CA ILE A 79 3.57 -9.32 -5.04
C ILE A 79 4.73 -10.11 -5.67
N LYS A 80 5.70 -9.43 -6.28
CA LYS A 80 6.72 -10.07 -7.12
C LYS A 80 8.01 -10.41 -6.40
N SER A 81 8.32 -9.73 -5.29
CA SER A 81 9.66 -9.81 -4.68
C SER A 81 9.64 -10.06 -3.17
N ILE A 82 8.62 -9.57 -2.45
CA ILE A 82 8.59 -9.62 -0.99
C ILE A 82 7.76 -10.82 -0.49
N MET A 83 6.53 -10.96 -0.98
CA MET A 83 5.64 -12.03 -0.54
C MET A 83 6.07 -13.37 -1.15
N LYS A 84 6.11 -14.42 -0.33
CA LYS A 84 6.40 -15.79 -0.79
C LYS A 84 5.22 -16.44 -1.51
N LYS A 85 4.01 -15.99 -1.19
CA LYS A 85 2.75 -16.46 -1.78
C LYS A 85 2.05 -15.27 -2.41
N ARG A 86 1.39 -15.51 -3.54
CA ARG A 86 0.54 -14.50 -4.18
C ARG A 86 -0.56 -14.09 -3.19
N PRO A 87 -0.82 -12.79 -2.98
CA PRO A 87 -1.89 -12.35 -2.11
C PRO A 87 -3.26 -12.74 -2.69
N ASP A 88 -4.18 -13.05 -1.79
CA ASP A 88 -5.60 -13.24 -2.08
C ASP A 88 -6.33 -11.87 -2.17
N LEU A 89 -5.76 -10.85 -1.52
CA LEU A 89 -6.35 -9.52 -1.40
C LEU A 89 -5.27 -8.43 -1.33
N VAL A 90 -5.47 -7.32 -2.04
CA VAL A 90 -4.69 -6.08 -1.86
C VAL A 90 -5.59 -5.02 -1.22
N VAL A 91 -5.11 -4.36 -0.17
CA VAL A 91 -5.84 -3.27 0.48
C VAL A 91 -4.95 -2.03 0.58
N SER A 92 -5.42 -0.92 0.04
CA SER A 92 -4.72 0.35 0.02
C SER A 92 -5.42 1.37 0.93
N GLY A 93 -4.71 1.91 1.92
CA GLY A 93 -5.24 2.89 2.87
C GLY A 93 -4.74 2.66 4.31
N ILE A 94 -5.42 3.17 5.33
CA ILE A 94 -6.56 4.11 5.25
C ILE A 94 -6.04 5.51 4.97
N ASN A 95 -6.46 6.10 3.86
CA ASN A 95 -6.13 7.49 3.51
C ASN A 95 -6.95 8.48 4.34
N LEU A 96 -6.33 9.59 4.75
CA LEU A 96 -7.03 10.71 5.37
C LEU A 96 -7.58 11.66 4.29
N GLY A 97 -8.90 11.79 4.19
CA GLY A 97 -9.59 12.59 3.19
C GLY A 97 -10.23 11.74 2.09
N GLY A 98 -11.42 12.14 1.65
CA GLY A 98 -12.20 11.42 0.64
C GLY A 98 -11.57 11.44 -0.75
N ASN A 99 -11.32 10.25 -1.32
CA ASN A 99 -10.97 10.08 -2.73
C ASN A 99 -12.25 9.86 -3.56
N LEU A 100 -13.00 10.93 -3.80
CA LEU A 100 -14.31 10.90 -4.48
C LEU A 100 -14.27 11.58 -5.85
N GLY A 101 -15.15 11.14 -6.77
CA GLY A 101 -15.29 11.73 -8.10
C GLY A 101 -13.98 11.71 -8.89
N TYR A 102 -13.58 12.86 -9.44
CA TYR A 102 -12.37 12.98 -10.26
C TYR A 102 -11.07 12.83 -9.46
N ASN A 103 -11.09 13.03 -8.14
CA ASN A 103 -9.89 12.91 -7.30
C ASN A 103 -9.32 11.48 -7.31
N VAL A 104 -10.17 10.49 -7.59
CA VAL A 104 -9.82 9.08 -7.78
C VAL A 104 -8.69 8.91 -8.80
N LEU A 105 -8.64 9.73 -9.85
CA LEU A 105 -7.63 9.62 -10.92
C LEU A 105 -6.21 10.00 -10.47
N TYR A 106 -6.09 10.82 -9.43
CA TYR A 106 -4.81 11.32 -8.92
C TYR A 106 -4.46 10.75 -7.54
N SER A 107 -5.31 9.87 -7.01
CA SER A 107 -5.17 9.27 -5.69
C SER A 107 -4.12 8.16 -5.71
N GLY A 108 -3.08 8.30 -4.88
CA GLY A 108 -2.11 7.24 -4.66
C GLY A 108 -2.75 6.03 -3.98
N THR A 109 -3.70 6.26 -3.08
CA THR A 109 -4.50 5.20 -2.45
C THR A 109 -5.22 4.35 -3.48
N VAL A 110 -5.95 4.98 -4.41
CA VAL A 110 -6.67 4.27 -5.48
C VAL A 110 -5.70 3.60 -6.44
N SER A 111 -4.58 4.25 -6.76
CA SER A 111 -3.57 3.70 -7.67
C SER A 111 -2.96 2.40 -7.13
N GLY A 112 -2.69 2.34 -5.82
CA GLY A 112 -2.24 1.09 -5.16
C GLY A 112 -3.24 -0.06 -5.33
N ALA A 113 -4.53 0.18 -5.09
CA ALA A 113 -5.56 -0.84 -5.29
C ALA A 113 -5.73 -1.21 -6.78
N THR A 114 -5.66 -0.22 -7.67
CA THR A 114 -5.75 -0.42 -9.13
C THR A 114 -4.63 -1.33 -9.63
N GLU A 115 -3.41 -1.16 -9.11
CA GLU A 115 -2.28 -2.00 -9.47
C GLU A 115 -2.50 -3.47 -9.07
N GLY A 116 -3.09 -3.73 -7.90
CA GLY A 116 -3.49 -5.09 -7.50
C GLY A 116 -4.54 -5.68 -8.44
N ALA A 117 -5.53 -4.88 -8.83
CA ALA A 117 -6.58 -5.29 -9.77
C ALA A 117 -6.02 -5.61 -11.17
N LEU A 118 -5.08 -4.80 -11.67
CA LEU A 118 -4.38 -5.05 -12.95
C LEU A 118 -3.60 -6.37 -12.93
N LEU A 119 -3.09 -6.79 -11.77
CA LEU A 119 -2.43 -8.07 -11.56
C LEU A 119 -3.41 -9.23 -11.28
N GLY A 120 -4.72 -9.00 -11.48
CA GLY A 120 -5.78 -9.99 -11.34
C GLY A 120 -6.02 -10.43 -9.90
N ILE A 121 -5.79 -9.53 -8.93
CA ILE A 121 -6.02 -9.78 -7.51
C ILE A 121 -7.16 -8.87 -7.02
N PRO A 122 -8.17 -9.40 -6.30
CA PRO A 122 -9.19 -8.59 -5.65
C PRO A 122 -8.55 -7.47 -4.82
N SER A 123 -9.01 -6.23 -5.01
CA SER A 123 -8.35 -5.06 -4.45
C SER A 123 -9.34 -4.03 -3.92
N LEU A 124 -9.00 -3.39 -2.80
CA LEU A 124 -9.79 -2.34 -2.15
C LEU A 124 -8.94 -1.10 -1.89
N ALA A 125 -9.50 0.08 -2.13
CA ALA A 125 -8.99 1.34 -1.62
C ALA A 125 -9.94 1.87 -0.54
N ILE A 126 -9.38 2.30 0.60
CA ILE A 126 -10.13 2.76 1.76
C ILE A 126 -9.66 4.16 2.12
N SER A 127 -10.61 5.08 2.28
CA SER A 127 -10.36 6.47 2.67
C SER A 127 -11.39 6.88 3.71
N LEU A 128 -10.98 7.69 4.70
CA LEU A 128 -11.87 8.30 5.66
C LEU A 128 -12.27 9.68 5.16
N ASP A 129 -13.56 9.83 4.88
CA ASP A 129 -14.20 11.13 4.64
C ASP A 129 -14.79 11.58 5.99
N THR A 130 -14.30 12.71 6.51
CA THR A 130 -14.77 13.29 7.79
C THR A 130 -16.19 13.81 7.68
#